data_AF-A0AAV7DNK4-F1
#
_entry.id   AF-A0AAV7DNK4-F1
#
_cell.length_a   1.000
_cell.length_b   1.000
_cell.length_c   1.000
_cell.angle_alpha   90.00
_cell.angle_beta   90.00
_cell.angle_gamma   90.00
#
_symmetry.space_group_name_H-M   'P 1'
#
loop_
_entity.id
_entity.type
_entity.pdbx_description
1 polymer ?
#
loop_
_entity_poly.entity_id
_entity_poly.type
_entity_poly.pdbx_seq_one_letter_code
_entity_poly.pdbx_strand_id
1 'polypeptide(L)'
;SNSEGGKQKEGGKKKSKEGSGEAARPELNPWPEYINQRLEIYNKLKAEHEALQAERAAKESKAIKVTLPDGKQVDAESWKTTPYQVAAGIR
;
A
#
# COMPACT_ATOMS: atom_id res chain seq x y z
N SER A 1 28.94 -30.78 40.06
CA SER A 1 28.28 -29.60 40.65
C SER A 1 28.24 -28.48 39.63
N ASN A 2 27.12 -27.77 39.69
CA ASN A 2 26.61 -26.74 38.80
C ASN A 2 27.34 -25.38 38.94
N SER A 3 26.93 -24.43 38.08
CA SER A 3 26.87 -22.96 38.30
C SER A 3 28.06 -22.15 37.76
N GLU A 4 27.87 -21.43 36.63
CA GLU A 4 27.49 -19.98 36.49
C GLU A 4 28.68 -19.04 36.81
N GLY A 5 28.95 -17.92 36.16
CA GLY A 5 28.40 -17.05 35.12
C GLY A 5 29.48 -15.95 34.90
N GLY A 6 29.42 -14.95 34.04
CA GLY A 6 28.43 -14.46 33.08
C GLY A 6 28.90 -13.11 32.48
N LYS A 7 28.11 -12.60 31.52
CA LYS A 7 27.90 -11.17 31.12
C LYS A 7 29.10 -10.38 30.54
N GLN A 8 28.98 -9.45 29.57
CA GLN A 8 27.84 -8.68 29.02
C GLN A 8 28.29 -7.91 27.75
N LYS A 9 27.35 -7.56 26.86
CA LYS A 9 27.12 -6.21 26.24
C LYS A 9 25.90 -6.32 25.29
N GLU A 10 24.72 -5.83 25.64
CA GLU A 10 24.22 -4.43 25.47
C GLU A 10 24.02 -4.08 23.98
N GLY A 11 22.88 -3.65 23.44
CA GLY A 11 21.56 -3.23 23.92
C GLY A 11 20.71 -2.82 22.70
N GLY A 12 19.47 -2.36 22.90
CA GLY A 12 18.75 -1.52 21.93
C GLY A 12 17.50 -2.06 21.22
N LYS A 13 16.33 -1.85 21.85
CA LYS A 13 14.95 -1.74 21.33
C LYS A 13 14.73 -1.67 19.80
N LYS A 14 13.69 -2.37 19.32
CA LYS A 14 12.55 -1.73 18.61
C LYS A 14 11.27 -2.59 18.62
N LYS A 15 10.18 -1.95 19.04
CA LYS A 15 8.77 -2.36 18.88
C LYS A 15 8.39 -2.31 17.40
N SER A 16 7.58 -3.26 16.95
CA SER A 16 6.27 -2.99 16.34
C SER A 16 5.47 -4.28 16.21
N LYS A 17 4.24 -4.23 16.74
CA LYS A 17 3.18 -5.22 16.63
C LYS A 17 2.15 -4.62 15.69
N GLU A 18 1.83 -5.30 14.59
CA GLU A 18 0.67 -5.11 13.68
C GLU A 18 0.92 -6.05 12.48
N GLY A 19 0.01 -6.87 11.96
CA GLY A 19 -1.37 -7.17 12.27
C GLY A 19 -1.68 -8.55 11.67
N SER A 20 -2.60 -9.27 12.30
CA SER A 20 -3.06 -10.61 11.93
C SER A 20 -3.75 -10.59 10.56
N GLY A 21 -3.40 -11.50 9.64
CA GLY A 21 -4.18 -11.63 8.41
C GLY A 21 -3.73 -12.52 7.25
N GLU A 22 -2.87 -13.54 7.39
CA GLU A 22 -2.97 -14.74 6.54
C GLU A 22 -2.11 -15.85 7.15
N ALA A 23 -2.67 -17.06 7.23
CA ALA A 23 -1.98 -18.24 7.76
C ALA A 23 -0.61 -18.38 7.08
N ALA A 24 0.43 -18.59 7.89
CA ALA A 24 1.81 -18.77 7.48
C ALA A 24 1.92 -19.83 6.38
N ARG A 25 1.87 -19.40 5.12
CA ARG A 25 2.46 -20.12 4.00
C ARG A 25 3.94 -20.25 4.36
N PRO A 26 4.59 -21.42 4.20
CA PRO A 26 6.03 -21.50 4.43
C PRO A 26 6.67 -20.39 3.60
N GLU A 27 7.30 -19.43 4.28
CA GLU A 27 7.99 -18.35 3.59
C GLU A 27 9.03 -19.02 2.71
N LEU A 28 8.81 -18.95 1.39
CA LEU A 28 9.72 -19.54 0.42
C LEU A 28 11.01 -18.74 0.53
N ASN A 29 12.00 -19.23 1.27
CA ASN A 29 13.25 -18.52 1.46
C ASN A 29 14.40 -19.38 0.91
N PRO A 30 15.05 -18.97 -0.19
CA PRO A 30 14.82 -17.73 -0.94
C PRO A 30 13.52 -17.75 -1.76
N TRP A 31 12.99 -16.56 -2.04
CA TRP A 31 11.87 -16.40 -2.96
C TRP A 31 12.28 -16.90 -4.35
N PRO A 32 11.39 -17.57 -5.10
CA PRO A 32 11.68 -17.92 -6.48
C PRO A 32 12.00 -16.69 -7.34
N GLU A 33 12.98 -16.82 -8.24
CA GLU A 33 13.48 -15.75 -9.12
C GLU A 33 12.37 -15.01 -9.89
N TYR A 34 11.33 -15.73 -10.31
CA TYR A 34 10.22 -15.16 -11.09
C TYR A 34 9.43 -14.09 -10.33
N ILE A 35 9.48 -14.05 -8.99
CA ILE A 35 8.78 -13.01 -8.22
C ILE A 35 9.42 -11.65 -8.48
N ASN A 36 10.75 -11.56 -8.42
CA ASN A 36 11.49 -10.32 -8.68
C ASN A 36 11.25 -9.85 -10.11
N GLN A 37 11.34 -10.76 -11.10
CA GLN A 37 11.07 -10.44 -12.50
C GLN A 37 9.66 -9.87 -12.71
N ARG A 38 8.63 -10.45 -12.06
CA ARG A 38 7.26 -9.94 -12.16
C ARG A 38 7.09 -8.58 -11.50
N LEU A 39 7.75 -8.37 -10.36
CA LEU A 39 7.72 -7.08 -9.67
C LEU A 39 8.39 -5.98 -10.51
N GLU A 40 9.52 -6.27 -11.17
CA GLU A 40 10.17 -5.34 -12.10
C GLU A 40 9.23 -4.92 -13.24
N ILE A 41 8.59 -5.90 -13.89
CA ILE A 41 7.61 -5.64 -14.96
C ILE A 41 6.43 -4.83 -14.42
N TYR A 42 5.88 -5.21 -13.26
CA TYR A 42 4.78 -4.50 -12.63
C TYR A 42 5.15 -3.05 -12.31
N ASN A 43 6.31 -2.82 -11.70
CA ASN A 43 6.76 -1.48 -11.32
C ASN A 43 6.96 -0.59 -12.55
N LYS A 44 7.53 -1.14 -13.63
CA LYS A 44 7.67 -0.42 -14.90
C LYS A 44 6.31 0.00 -15.46
N LEU A 45 5.37 -0.93 -15.59
CA LEU A 45 4.04 -0.66 -16.12
C LEU A 45 3.23 0.29 -15.23
N LYS A 46 3.38 0.14 -13.91
CA LYS A 46 2.76 1.04 -12.91
C LYS A 46 3.28 2.46 -13.07
N ALA A 47 4.58 2.66 -13.23
CA ALA A 47 5.17 3.98 -13.41
C ALA A 47 4.70 4.65 -14.71
N GLU A 48 4.63 3.90 -15.81
CA GLU A 48 4.09 4.40 -17.09
C GLU A 48 2.63 4.84 -16.94
N HIS A 49 1.81 4.02 -16.27
CA HIS A 49 0.42 4.33 -16.01
C HIS A 49 0.26 5.54 -15.07
N GLU A 50 1.04 5.63 -14.01
CA GLU A 50 1.03 6.77 -13.08
C GLU A 50 1.40 8.07 -13.80
N ALA A 51 2.38 8.05 -14.71
CA ALA A 51 2.74 9.21 -15.51
C ALA A 51 1.58 9.66 -16.43
N LEU A 52 0.92 8.73 -17.13
CA LEU A 52 -0.24 9.03 -17.98
C LEU A 52 -1.41 9.57 -17.15
N GLN A 53 -1.70 8.98 -16.01
CA GLN A 53 -2.76 9.46 -15.10
C GLN A 53 -2.44 10.85 -14.56
N ALA A 54 -1.19 11.12 -14.19
CA ALA A 54 -0.76 12.44 -13.73
C ALA A 54 -0.85 13.49 -14.82
N GLU A 55 -0.50 13.15 -16.06
CA GLU A 55 -0.61 14.05 -17.22
C GLU A 55 -2.07 14.40 -17.54
N ARG A 56 -2.97 13.39 -17.55
CA ARG A 56 -4.42 13.62 -17.67
C ARG A 56 -4.99 14.41 -16.52
N ALA A 57 -4.59 14.10 -15.29
CA ALA A 57 -4.98 14.87 -14.11
C ALA A 57 -4.49 16.32 -14.19
N ALA A 58 -3.33 16.60 -14.76
CA ALA A 58 -2.84 17.97 -14.90
C ALA A 58 -3.59 18.75 -15.99
N LYS A 59 -3.95 18.09 -17.11
CA LYS A 59 -4.54 18.76 -18.29
C LYS A 59 -6.06 18.78 -18.31
N GLU A 60 -6.70 17.74 -17.81
CA GLU A 60 -8.14 17.47 -18.00
C GLU A 60 -8.92 17.41 -16.68
N SER A 61 -8.27 17.61 -15.54
CA SER A 61 -8.97 17.63 -14.26
C SER A 61 -9.97 18.78 -14.19
N LYS A 62 -11.15 18.45 -13.68
CA LYS A 62 -12.28 19.36 -13.50
C LYS A 62 -13.01 18.99 -12.22
N ALA A 63 -13.54 19.99 -11.53
CA ALA A 63 -14.46 19.75 -10.42
C ALA A 63 -15.69 18.99 -10.93
N ILE A 64 -16.04 17.90 -10.24
CA ILE A 64 -17.19 17.05 -10.51
C ILE A 64 -17.95 16.78 -9.22
N LYS A 65 -19.23 16.40 -9.35
CA LYS A 65 -20.04 15.89 -8.25
C LYS A 65 -20.36 14.43 -8.48
N VAL A 66 -19.99 13.58 -7.51
CA VAL A 66 -20.31 12.16 -7.52
C VAL A 66 -21.59 11.96 -6.74
N THR A 67 -22.63 11.44 -7.41
CA THR A 67 -23.90 11.09 -6.76
C THR A 67 -23.85 9.66 -6.25
N LEU A 68 -24.11 9.46 -4.97
CA LEU A 68 -24.19 8.17 -4.31
C LEU A 68 -25.60 7.54 -4.47
N PRO A 69 -25.76 6.22 -4.24
CA PRO A 69 -27.06 5.56 -4.34
C PRO A 69 -28.14 6.10 -3.39
N ASP A 70 -27.75 6.71 -2.27
CA ASP A 70 -28.65 7.37 -1.33
C ASP A 70 -29.05 8.80 -1.74
N GLY A 71 -28.58 9.25 -2.92
CA GLY A 71 -28.84 10.57 -3.48
C GLY A 71 -27.89 11.67 -2.97
N LYS A 72 -26.99 11.37 -2.03
CA LYS A 72 -25.98 12.34 -1.57
C LYS A 72 -24.99 12.67 -2.69
N GLN A 73 -24.50 13.90 -2.72
CA GLN A 73 -23.47 14.34 -3.65
C GLN A 73 -22.16 14.60 -2.91
N VAL A 74 -21.07 14.11 -3.46
CA VAL A 74 -19.71 14.31 -2.96
C VAL A 74 -18.92 15.10 -3.99
N ASP A 75 -18.34 16.23 -3.57
CA ASP A 75 -17.45 17.02 -4.42
C ASP A 75 -16.14 16.26 -4.65
N ALA A 76 -15.70 16.21 -5.90
CA ALA A 76 -14.53 15.46 -6.34
C ALA A 76 -13.88 16.15 -7.56
N GLU A 77 -12.75 15.61 -8.01
CA GLU A 77 -12.03 16.11 -9.16
C GLU A 77 -11.77 14.97 -10.17
N SER A 78 -12.16 15.18 -11.43
CA SER A 78 -11.96 14.19 -12.49
C SER A 78 -10.46 13.87 -12.64
N TRP A 79 -10.16 12.61 -12.95
CA TRP A 79 -8.80 12.07 -13.09
C TRP A 79 -7.92 12.10 -11.82
N LYS A 80 -8.36 12.72 -10.73
CA LYS A 80 -7.63 12.77 -9.45
C LYS A 80 -8.30 11.99 -8.34
N THR A 81 -9.62 12.13 -8.20
CA THR A 81 -10.35 11.45 -7.11
C THR A 81 -10.59 9.98 -7.46
N THR A 82 -10.23 9.10 -6.52
CA THR A 82 -10.43 7.65 -6.61
C THR A 82 -11.71 7.22 -5.90
N PRO A 83 -12.34 6.09 -6.29
CA PRO A 83 -13.50 5.55 -5.58
C PRO A 83 -13.23 5.30 -4.08
N TYR A 84 -12.02 4.88 -3.72
CA TYR A 84 -11.64 4.68 -2.32
C TYR A 84 -11.68 5.98 -1.52
N GLN A 85 -11.17 7.09 -2.07
CA GLN A 85 -11.21 8.40 -1.41
C GLN A 85 -12.65 8.87 -1.17
N VAL A 86 -13.56 8.63 -2.13
CA VAL A 86 -14.99 8.93 -1.95
C VAL A 86 -15.56 8.06 -0.82
N ALA A 87 -15.29 6.76 -0.83
CA ALA A 87 -15.80 5.82 0.17
C ALA A 87 -15.31 6.14 1.59
N ALA A 88 -14.04 6.54 1.75
CA ALA A 88 -13.46 6.91 3.04
C ALA A 88 -14.17 8.10 3.72
N GLY A 89 -14.88 8.94 2.95
CA GLY A 89 -15.66 10.05 3.47
C GLY A 89 -17.12 9.72 3.82
N ILE A 90 -17.60 8.51 3.49
CA ILE A 90 -18.97 8.09 3.75
C ILE A 90 -19.09 7.70 5.23
N ARG A 91 -20.01 8.34 5.95
CA ARG A 91 -20.46 7.98 7.30
C ARG A 91 -21.93 7.63 7.28
#